data_AF-A0AAE1B1V1-F1
#
_entry.id   AF-A0AAE1B1V1-F1
#
_cell.length_a   1.000
_cell.length_b   1.000
_cell.length_c   1.000
_cell.angle_alpha   90.00
_cell.angle_beta   90.00
_cell.angle_gamma   90.00
#
_symmetry.space_group_name_H-M   'P 1'
#
loop_
_entity.id
_entity.type
_entity.pdbx_description
1 polymer ?
#
loop_
_entity_poly.entity_id
_entity_poly.type
_entity_poly.pdbx_seq_one_letter_code
_entity_poly.pdbx_strand_id
1 'polypeptide(L)'
;MDHSCKRGSCNQARGTFDQSRKGKGNGNIRLIINKDQMRSRSALLMVSSCKGVSQIHIAVFQRQNCWNITKAGFSISLHRNMMTSRLCWALLPIFMVLVLPAPSLSQRREQEGLRRRWSVYDYPDPHSQNRDQRSLCGRENISSVCDPNYVISRTQADAIDALIREVYRETVCPCRTCSAMNSGFIIRVALMPQFERLFPDGENTTVGMLRDAQMFSYMLSEKWRMQGTCNETVLIMYAQEDNMLYTLTRRTSKVILTDTDIQTILLLVRHYFDNAATIGDGLLEMIHRYKLIFQENHKEAVEQSSRFRMR
;
A
#
# COMPACT_ATOMS: atom_id res chain seq x y z
N MET A 1 20.63 -5.88 46.43
CA MET A 1 21.15 -6.74 45.35
C MET A 1 21.28 -5.87 44.11
N ASP A 2 22.51 -5.40 43.89
CA ASP A 2 22.90 -4.52 42.78
C ASP A 2 23.06 -5.32 41.48
N HIS A 3 22.52 -4.80 40.38
CA HIS A 3 22.89 -5.25 39.03
C HIS A 3 23.59 -4.11 38.28
N SER A 4 24.92 -4.15 38.32
CA SER A 4 25.82 -3.39 37.45
C SER A 4 25.77 -3.92 36.01
N CYS A 5 25.47 -3.06 35.04
CA CYS A 5 25.62 -3.36 33.62
C CYS A 5 27.07 -3.06 33.16
N LYS A 6 27.86 -4.10 32.87
CA LYS A 6 29.23 -3.98 32.33
C LYS A 6 29.21 -3.52 30.87
N ARG A 7 30.09 -2.56 30.54
CA ARG A 7 30.38 -2.11 29.17
C ARG A 7 31.15 -3.21 28.43
N GLY A 8 30.60 -3.70 27.31
CA GLY A 8 31.26 -4.62 26.40
C GLY A 8 32.07 -3.86 25.33
N SER A 9 33.28 -4.34 25.08
CA SER A 9 34.24 -3.84 24.09
C SER A 9 33.81 -4.16 22.64
N CYS A 10 34.02 -3.23 21.71
CA CYS A 10 33.86 -3.46 20.27
C CYS A 10 35.14 -4.06 19.67
N ASN A 11 35.08 -5.31 19.20
CA ASN A 11 36.15 -5.89 18.38
C ASN A 11 35.99 -5.45 16.93
N GLN A 12 36.99 -4.73 16.39
CA GLN A 12 37.15 -4.48 14.97
C GLN A 12 37.67 -5.75 14.29
N ALA A 13 36.91 -6.28 13.32
CA ALA A 13 37.44 -7.29 12.39
C ALA A 13 38.23 -6.56 11.29
N ARG A 14 39.55 -6.75 11.25
CA ARG A 14 40.40 -6.36 10.11
C ARG A 14 40.55 -7.56 9.18
N GLY A 15 40.05 -7.44 7.95
CA GLY A 15 40.44 -8.33 6.84
C GLY A 15 41.61 -7.70 6.08
N THR A 16 42.67 -8.46 5.84
CA THR A 16 43.77 -8.08 4.97
C THR A 16 43.44 -8.41 3.52
N PHE A 17 43.73 -7.48 2.62
CA PHE A 17 43.57 -7.62 1.18
C PHE A 17 44.96 -7.83 0.57
N ASP A 18 45.21 -9.00 0.00
CA ASP A 18 46.46 -9.29 -0.72
C ASP A 18 46.22 -9.19 -2.23
N GLN A 19 47.01 -8.37 -2.90
CA GLN A 19 46.86 -8.05 -4.32
C GLN A 19 48.14 -8.46 -5.06
N SER A 20 48.24 -9.74 -5.42
CA SER A 20 49.34 -10.25 -6.24
C SER A 20 48.82 -10.94 -7.51
N ARG A 21 48.82 -10.19 -8.62
CA ARG A 21 49.35 -10.57 -9.95
C ARG A 21 48.80 -9.66 -11.05
N LYS A 22 49.73 -9.01 -11.76
CA LYS A 22 49.49 -8.29 -13.02
C LYS A 22 49.23 -9.27 -14.15
N GLY A 23 48.07 -9.18 -14.79
CA GLY A 23 47.79 -9.78 -16.10
C GLY A 23 46.82 -8.86 -16.85
N LYS A 24 47.25 -8.34 -18.01
CA LYS A 24 46.39 -7.57 -18.92
C LYS A 24 45.40 -8.54 -19.58
N GLY A 25 44.17 -8.57 -19.08
CA GLY A 25 43.04 -9.26 -19.68
C GLY A 25 41.77 -8.83 -18.96
N ASN A 26 40.66 -8.68 -19.69
CA ASN A 26 39.34 -8.34 -19.14
C ASN A 26 38.96 -9.34 -18.04
N GLY A 27 39.23 -8.98 -16.78
CA GLY A 27 39.00 -9.82 -15.63
C GLY A 27 37.61 -9.60 -15.05
N ASN A 28 36.78 -10.64 -15.04
CA ASN A 28 35.61 -10.68 -14.17
C ASN A 28 36.08 -10.70 -12.70
N ILE A 29 35.66 -9.70 -11.92
CA ILE A 29 35.88 -9.68 -10.47
C ILE A 29 34.91 -10.69 -9.85
N ARG A 30 35.43 -11.81 -9.36
CA ARG A 30 34.64 -12.83 -8.65
C ARG A 30 34.79 -12.63 -7.15
N LEU A 31 33.75 -12.09 -6.51
CA LEU A 31 33.69 -12.02 -5.05
C LEU A 31 33.33 -13.41 -4.51
N ILE A 32 34.21 -14.04 -3.73
CA ILE A 32 33.91 -15.29 -3.02
C ILE A 32 33.49 -14.91 -1.60
N ILE A 33 32.19 -14.94 -1.31
CA ILE A 33 31.67 -14.75 0.06
C ILE A 33 31.50 -16.13 0.68
N ASN A 34 32.13 -16.34 1.84
CA ASN A 34 32.03 -17.60 2.58
C ASN A 34 30.59 -17.79 3.11
N LYS A 35 29.99 -18.93 2.77
CA LYS A 35 28.56 -19.23 2.97
C LYS A 35 28.15 -19.27 4.45
N ASP A 36 29.10 -19.52 5.34
CA ASP A 36 28.85 -19.67 6.78
C ASP A 36 28.63 -18.34 7.51
N GLN A 37 28.96 -17.18 6.89
CA GLN A 37 28.72 -15.86 7.50
C GLN A 37 27.30 -15.29 7.28
N MET A 38 26.46 -15.88 6.43
CA MET A 38 25.14 -15.31 6.11
C MET A 38 23.96 -15.88 6.94
N ARG A 39 24.20 -16.75 7.93
CA ARG A 39 23.11 -17.35 8.71
C ARG A 39 22.49 -16.47 9.80
N SER A 40 22.95 -15.23 9.99
CA SER A 40 22.30 -14.34 10.94
C SER A 40 22.54 -12.87 10.57
N ARG A 41 21.47 -12.20 10.13
CA ARG A 41 21.29 -10.74 9.92
C ARG A 41 21.40 -10.26 8.47
N SER A 42 20.43 -9.41 8.11
CA SER A 42 20.33 -8.72 6.82
C SER A 42 21.45 -7.69 6.69
N ALA A 43 22.34 -7.89 5.73
CA ALA A 43 23.28 -6.88 5.26
C ALA A 43 22.76 -6.29 3.94
N LEU A 44 22.79 -4.97 3.80
CA LEU A 44 22.51 -4.29 2.54
C LEU A 44 23.86 -3.96 1.89
N LEU A 45 24.12 -4.53 0.72
CA LEU A 45 25.30 -4.21 -0.07
C LEU A 45 24.94 -3.07 -1.02
N MET A 46 25.60 -1.91 -0.89
CA MET A 46 25.53 -0.86 -1.90
C MET A 46 26.85 -0.84 -2.68
N VAL A 47 26.76 -0.90 -4.00
CA VAL A 47 27.88 -0.74 -4.90
C VAL A 47 27.61 0.50 -5.73
N SER A 48 28.34 1.59 -5.50
CA SER A 48 28.33 2.75 -6.38
C SER A 48 29.50 2.66 -7.34
N SER A 49 29.21 2.69 -8.65
CA SER A 49 30.23 2.82 -9.69
C SER A 49 30.21 4.25 -10.21
N CYS A 50 31.25 5.03 -9.94
CA CYS A 50 31.47 6.32 -10.57
C CYS A 50 32.38 6.12 -11.78
N LYS A 51 31.96 6.57 -12.96
CA LYS A 51 32.81 6.54 -14.17
C LYS A 51 34.05 7.40 -13.93
N GLY A 52 35.24 6.80 -14.05
CA GLY A 52 36.52 7.51 -14.08
C GLY A 52 37.43 7.36 -12.86
N VAL A 53 37.10 6.52 -11.87
CA VAL A 53 37.97 6.27 -10.70
C VAL A 53 38.21 4.76 -10.51
N SER A 54 39.48 4.36 -10.45
CA SER A 54 39.92 2.95 -10.31
C SER A 54 39.88 2.41 -8.88
N GLN A 55 38.94 2.87 -8.05
CA GLN A 55 38.77 2.40 -6.67
C GLN A 55 37.30 2.09 -6.38
N ILE A 56 37.05 0.87 -5.92
CA ILE A 56 35.75 0.43 -5.42
C ILE A 56 35.80 0.53 -3.90
N HIS A 57 35.01 1.42 -3.32
CA HIS A 57 34.79 1.47 -1.88
C HIS A 57 33.57 0.59 -1.55
N ILE A 58 33.77 -0.42 -0.71
CA ILE A 58 32.69 -1.24 -0.17
C ILE A 58 32.45 -0.78 1.27
N ALA A 59 31.29 -0.17 1.52
CA ALA A 59 30.83 0.16 2.86
C ALA A 59 29.79 -0.86 3.32
N VAL A 60 30.03 -1.51 4.45
CA VAL A 60 29.07 -2.40 5.10
C VAL A 60 28.40 -1.63 6.23
N PHE A 61 27.13 -1.28 6.06
CA PHE A 61 26.35 -0.60 7.10
C PHE A 61 25.65 -1.60 8.00
N GLN A 62 25.90 -1.49 9.31
CA GLN A 62 25.22 -2.27 10.33
C GLN A 62 24.16 -1.37 11.01
N ARG A 63 22.89 -1.74 10.88
CA ARG A 63 21.77 -0.98 11.46
C ARG A 63 21.72 -1.20 12.98
N GLN A 64 21.95 -0.15 13.77
CA GLN A 64 21.56 -0.12 15.19
C GLN A 64 20.57 1.02 15.43
N ASN A 65 19.52 0.71 16.20
CA ASN A 65 18.43 1.61 16.55
C ASN A 65 18.89 2.63 17.60
N CYS A 66 18.74 3.93 17.31
CA CYS A 66 18.66 4.98 18.33
C CYS A 66 17.47 5.89 18.01
N TRP A 67 16.45 5.84 18.88
CA TRP A 67 15.40 6.84 18.98
C TRP A 67 15.86 7.95 19.91
N ASN A 68 15.77 9.21 19.47
CA ASN A 68 15.32 10.39 20.24
C ASN A 68 15.77 11.67 19.53
N ILE A 69 14.83 12.37 18.90
CA ILE A 69 14.93 13.82 18.70
C ILE A 69 13.60 14.43 19.14
N THR A 70 13.73 15.32 20.13
CA THR A 70 12.69 16.08 20.81
C THR A 70 12.12 17.19 19.91
N LYS A 71 10.81 17.43 20.07
CA LYS A 71 10.01 18.46 19.41
C LYS A 71 10.48 19.88 19.79
N ALA A 72 10.73 20.72 18.79
CA ALA A 72 10.71 22.18 18.94
C ALA A 72 9.34 22.69 18.48
N GLY A 73 8.60 23.33 19.40
CA GLY A 73 7.33 23.98 19.11
C GLY A 73 7.52 25.38 18.54
N PHE A 74 6.74 25.73 17.52
CA PHE A 74 6.60 27.09 17.02
C PHE A 74 5.13 27.50 17.19
N SER A 75 4.88 28.53 17.98
CA SER A 75 3.57 29.14 18.23
C SER A 75 3.57 30.51 17.58
N ILE A 76 2.69 30.74 16.61
CA ILE A 76 2.49 32.05 15.98
C ILE A 76 1.14 32.59 16.47
N SER A 77 1.21 33.62 17.30
CA SER A 77 0.08 34.41 17.77
C SER A 77 -0.27 35.45 16.70
N LEU A 78 -1.48 35.41 16.15
CA LEU A 78 -2.00 36.47 15.28
C LEU A 78 -2.95 37.37 16.06
N HIS A 79 -2.54 38.63 16.17
CA HIS A 79 -3.27 39.73 16.79
C HIS A 79 -4.59 40.02 16.05
N ARG A 80 -5.71 40.03 16.79
CA ARG A 80 -6.99 40.63 16.40
C ARG A 80 -6.88 42.15 16.49
N ASN A 81 -7.10 42.86 15.39
CA ASN A 81 -7.42 44.29 15.40
C ASN A 81 -8.94 44.47 15.24
N MET A 82 -9.57 44.96 16.30
CA MET A 82 -10.90 45.58 16.27
C MET A 82 -10.78 46.97 15.64
N MET A 83 -11.54 47.25 14.59
CA MET A 83 -11.91 48.62 14.24
C MET A 83 -13.44 48.70 14.14
N THR A 84 -13.99 49.38 15.13
CA THR A 84 -15.31 49.99 15.12
C THR A 84 -15.30 51.20 14.19
N SER A 85 -16.26 51.33 13.28
CA SER A 85 -16.67 52.65 12.83
C SER A 85 -18.16 52.67 12.51
N ARG A 86 -18.80 53.68 13.09
CA ARG A 86 -20.22 54.01 13.01
C ARG A 86 -20.50 54.84 11.76
N LEU A 87 -21.75 54.75 11.30
CA LEU A 87 -22.53 55.81 10.64
C LEU A 87 -22.02 56.30 9.26
N CYS A 88 -22.79 55.99 8.22
CA CYS A 88 -23.44 57.05 7.42
C CYS A 88 -24.55 56.45 6.57
N TRP A 89 -25.80 56.65 7.01
CA TRP A 89 -26.99 56.50 6.17
C TRP A 89 -27.19 57.84 5.45
N ALA A 90 -26.91 57.89 4.16
CA ALA A 90 -27.34 58.98 3.30
C ALA A 90 -27.56 58.46 1.89
N LEU A 91 -28.84 58.29 1.56
CA LEU A 91 -29.49 58.67 0.32
C LEU A 91 -28.65 58.51 -0.97
N LEU A 92 -28.92 57.44 -1.73
CA LEU A 92 -28.65 57.40 -3.16
C LEU A 92 -29.87 56.80 -3.91
N PRO A 93 -30.09 57.25 -5.14
CA PRO A 93 -31.36 57.20 -5.86
C PRO A 93 -31.63 55.81 -6.45
N ILE A 94 -32.87 55.67 -6.91
CA ILE A 94 -33.41 54.59 -7.72
C ILE A 94 -32.46 54.27 -8.88
N PHE A 95 -31.52 53.35 -8.65
CA PHE A 95 -30.80 52.66 -9.72
C PHE A 95 -31.73 51.54 -10.19
N MET A 96 -32.25 51.68 -11.40
CA MET A 96 -32.85 50.59 -12.16
C MET A 96 -31.74 49.53 -12.33
N VAL A 97 -31.64 48.61 -11.38
CA VAL A 97 -30.78 47.43 -11.48
C VAL A 97 -31.39 46.59 -12.58
N LEU A 98 -30.83 46.70 -13.79
CA LEU A 98 -30.87 45.65 -14.78
C LEU A 98 -30.41 44.37 -14.06
N VAL A 99 -31.38 43.54 -13.68
CA VAL A 99 -31.15 42.16 -13.24
C VAL A 99 -30.69 41.41 -14.48
N LEU A 100 -29.42 41.62 -14.84
CA LEU A 100 -28.70 40.65 -15.64
C LEU A 100 -28.71 39.38 -14.79
N PRO A 101 -29.21 38.24 -15.30
CA PRO A 101 -29.03 36.98 -14.63
C PRO A 101 -27.53 36.80 -14.47
N ALA A 102 -27.02 36.99 -13.25
CA ALA A 102 -25.64 36.69 -12.94
C ALA A 102 -25.45 35.24 -13.40
N PRO A 103 -24.56 34.97 -14.37
CA PRO A 103 -24.27 33.60 -14.75
C PRO A 103 -23.87 32.92 -13.45
N SER A 104 -24.71 32.01 -13.01
CA SER A 104 -24.54 31.29 -11.77
C SER A 104 -23.16 30.65 -11.83
N LEU A 105 -22.19 31.24 -11.11
CA LEU A 105 -20.87 30.68 -10.81
C LEU A 105 -20.99 29.44 -9.89
N SER A 106 -22.08 28.69 -10.04
CA SER A 106 -22.48 27.55 -9.21
C SER A 106 -22.29 26.21 -9.90
N GLN A 107 -21.63 26.14 -11.06
CA GLN A 107 -21.50 24.87 -11.78
C GLN A 107 -20.18 24.75 -12.55
N ARG A 108 -19.07 25.04 -11.86
CA ARG A 108 -17.72 24.76 -12.38
C ARG A 108 -16.81 24.12 -11.33
N ARG A 109 -17.40 23.31 -10.44
CA ARG A 109 -16.68 22.56 -9.39
C ARG A 109 -16.77 21.03 -9.56
N GLU A 110 -17.27 20.53 -10.69
CA GLU A 110 -17.62 19.12 -10.82
C GLU A 110 -17.13 18.50 -12.14
N GLN A 111 -15.92 18.88 -12.54
CA GLN A 111 -15.08 18.13 -13.48
C GLN A 111 -13.63 18.59 -13.33
N GLU A 112 -13.11 18.61 -12.10
CA GLU A 112 -11.71 18.22 -11.94
C GLU A 112 -11.66 16.78 -12.45
N GLY A 113 -11.19 16.60 -13.68
CA GLY A 113 -11.20 15.32 -14.36
C GLY A 113 -10.67 14.25 -13.42
N LEU A 114 -11.53 13.28 -13.07
CA LEU A 114 -11.20 12.20 -12.14
C LEU A 114 -9.84 11.63 -12.55
N ARG A 115 -8.84 11.80 -11.67
CA ARG A 115 -7.49 11.31 -11.88
C ARG A 115 -7.59 9.83 -12.23
N ARG A 116 -7.18 9.45 -13.44
CA ARG A 116 -7.24 8.04 -13.89
C ARG A 116 -6.02 7.23 -13.46
N ARG A 117 -4.88 7.90 -13.30
CA ARG A 117 -3.60 7.29 -12.94
C ARG A 117 -3.17 7.70 -11.55
N TRP A 118 -3.02 6.75 -10.65
CA TRP A 118 -2.73 7.01 -9.25
C TRP A 118 -1.27 6.76 -8.89
N SER A 119 -0.65 7.74 -8.23
CA SER A 119 0.58 7.51 -7.48
C SER A 119 0.22 6.90 -6.12
N VAL A 120 1.11 6.07 -5.57
CA VAL A 120 0.94 5.51 -4.24
C VAL A 120 0.88 6.60 -3.15
N TYR A 121 1.57 7.72 -3.36
CA TYR A 121 1.62 8.84 -2.41
C TYR A 121 0.31 9.62 -2.33
N ASP A 122 -0.48 9.60 -3.41
CA ASP A 122 -1.75 10.33 -3.48
C ASP A 122 -2.96 9.43 -3.30
N TYR A 123 -2.80 8.11 -3.42
CA TYR A 123 -3.90 7.16 -3.32
C TYR A 123 -4.58 7.21 -1.93
N PRO A 124 -5.90 7.41 -1.83
CA PRO A 124 -6.55 7.70 -0.55
C PRO A 124 -6.52 6.50 0.41
N ASP A 125 -6.64 6.77 1.72
CA ASP A 125 -6.70 5.73 2.76
C ASP A 125 -8.14 5.57 3.27
N PRO A 126 -8.81 4.42 3.00
CA PRO A 126 -10.20 4.22 3.39
C PRO A 126 -10.39 4.05 4.91
N HIS A 127 -9.31 3.86 5.68
CA HIS A 127 -9.31 3.82 7.14
C HIS A 127 -8.87 5.14 7.80
N SER A 128 -8.62 6.19 7.00
CA SER A 128 -8.26 7.49 7.55
C SER A 128 -9.35 8.02 8.49
N GLN A 129 -8.95 8.64 9.60
CA GLN A 129 -9.87 9.37 10.47
C GLN A 129 -10.40 10.64 9.81
N ASN A 130 -9.67 11.16 8.82
CA ASN A 130 -10.10 12.31 8.03
C ASN A 130 -11.23 11.89 7.06
N ARG A 131 -12.40 12.50 7.21
CA ARG A 131 -13.57 12.26 6.35
C ARG A 131 -13.26 12.56 4.87
N ASP A 132 -12.48 13.59 4.59
CA ASP A 132 -12.15 13.98 3.21
C ASP A 132 -11.37 12.86 2.52
N GLN A 133 -10.40 12.26 3.21
CA GLN A 133 -9.64 11.12 2.70
C GLN A 133 -10.53 9.89 2.43
N ARG A 134 -11.50 9.61 3.31
CA ARG A 134 -12.46 8.51 3.06
C ARG A 134 -13.38 8.80 1.89
N SER A 135 -13.83 10.04 1.76
CA SER A 135 -14.71 10.47 0.67
C SER A 135 -14.03 10.35 -0.69
N LEU A 136 -12.71 10.55 -0.75
CA LEU A 136 -11.93 10.30 -1.96
C LEU A 136 -11.95 8.82 -2.39
N CYS A 137 -12.16 7.86 -1.48
CA CYS A 137 -12.37 6.46 -1.83
C CYS A 137 -13.82 6.12 -2.24
N GLY A 138 -14.71 7.13 -2.37
CA GLY A 138 -16.14 6.92 -2.60
C GLY A 138 -16.90 6.42 -1.36
N ARG A 139 -16.35 6.64 -0.15
CA ARG A 139 -16.90 6.11 1.13
C ARG A 139 -17.17 7.22 2.14
N GLU A 140 -18.30 7.13 2.84
CA GLU A 140 -18.63 8.06 3.94
C GLU A 140 -18.03 7.61 5.28
N ASN A 141 -18.01 6.28 5.49
CA ASN A 141 -17.53 5.63 6.69
C ASN A 141 -16.19 4.92 6.45
N ILE A 142 -15.53 4.52 7.55
CA ILE A 142 -14.35 3.64 7.48
C ILE A 142 -14.73 2.36 6.73
N SER A 143 -13.87 1.97 5.79
CA SER A 143 -14.11 0.88 4.84
C SER A 143 -12.81 0.15 4.57
N SER A 144 -12.88 -1.14 4.24
CA SER A 144 -11.75 -1.94 3.78
C SER A 144 -11.51 -1.81 2.27
N VAL A 145 -12.46 -1.21 1.56
CA VAL A 145 -12.43 -0.96 0.11
C VAL A 145 -12.17 0.52 -0.15
N CYS A 146 -11.21 0.80 -1.04
CA CYS A 146 -11.00 2.10 -1.64
C CYS A 146 -11.18 2.05 -3.15
N ASP A 147 -12.13 2.83 -3.68
CA ASP A 147 -12.42 2.92 -5.11
C ASP A 147 -12.68 4.38 -5.53
N PRO A 148 -11.63 5.19 -5.71
CA PRO A 148 -11.75 6.60 -6.00
C PRO A 148 -12.35 6.92 -7.38
N ASN A 149 -12.45 5.94 -8.28
CA ASN A 149 -12.95 6.13 -9.64
C ASN A 149 -14.22 5.34 -9.95
N TYR A 150 -14.81 4.68 -8.96
CA TYR A 150 -16.01 3.86 -9.14
C TYR A 150 -15.81 2.76 -10.19
N VAL A 151 -14.66 2.07 -10.13
CA VAL A 151 -14.37 0.86 -10.94
C VAL A 151 -15.46 -0.19 -10.73
N ILE A 152 -16.03 -0.25 -9.52
CA ILE A 152 -17.22 -1.04 -9.21
C ILE A 152 -18.35 -0.16 -8.67
N SER A 153 -19.57 -0.69 -8.66
CA SER A 153 -20.71 0.00 -8.05
C SER A 153 -20.55 0.11 -6.53
N ARG A 154 -21.17 1.15 -5.93
CA ARG A 154 -21.20 1.32 -4.46
C ARG A 154 -21.77 0.10 -3.74
N THR A 155 -22.79 -0.53 -4.31
CA THR A 155 -23.41 -1.76 -3.80
C THR A 155 -22.45 -2.94 -3.81
N GLN A 156 -21.63 -3.10 -4.86
CA GLN A 156 -20.59 -4.13 -4.90
C GLN A 156 -19.49 -3.83 -3.86
N ALA A 157 -19.08 -2.57 -3.72
CA ALA A 157 -18.11 -2.17 -2.70
C ALA A 157 -18.63 -2.43 -1.27
N ASP A 158 -19.91 -2.18 -1.00
CA ASP A 158 -20.57 -2.49 0.28
C ASP A 158 -20.62 -4.00 0.55
N ALA A 159 -20.93 -4.81 -0.47
CA ALA A 159 -20.93 -6.26 -0.34
C ALA A 159 -19.53 -6.81 -0.05
N ILE A 160 -18.50 -6.30 -0.74
CA ILE A 160 -17.10 -6.66 -0.50
C ILE A 160 -16.69 -6.28 0.92
N ASP A 161 -17.01 -5.07 1.37
CA ASP A 161 -16.68 -4.62 2.72
C ASP A 161 -17.39 -5.44 3.81
N ALA A 162 -18.64 -5.85 3.57
CA ALA A 162 -19.36 -6.77 4.45
C ALA A 162 -18.67 -8.15 4.53
N LEU A 163 -18.31 -8.74 3.39
CA LEU A 163 -17.60 -10.03 3.36
C LEU A 163 -16.22 -9.95 4.04
N ILE A 164 -15.48 -8.86 3.86
CA ILE A 164 -14.20 -8.65 4.56
C ILE A 164 -14.40 -8.58 6.08
N ARG A 165 -15.48 -7.94 6.55
CA ARG A 165 -15.82 -7.94 7.99
C ARG A 165 -16.16 -9.34 8.50
N GLU A 166 -16.78 -10.19 7.69
CA GLU A 166 -16.98 -11.60 8.04
C GLU A 166 -15.67 -12.35 8.13
N VAL A 167 -14.74 -12.18 7.17
CA VAL A 167 -13.39 -12.77 7.23
C VAL A 167 -12.72 -12.41 8.56
N TYR A 168 -12.76 -11.13 8.93
CA TYR A 168 -12.17 -10.67 10.19
C TYR A 168 -12.83 -11.30 11.43
N ARG A 169 -14.13 -11.57 11.41
CA ARG A 169 -14.88 -12.11 12.57
C ARG A 169 -14.84 -13.63 12.67
N GLU A 170 -14.76 -14.33 11.54
CA GLU A 170 -14.99 -15.77 11.44
C GLU A 170 -13.72 -16.58 11.19
N THR A 171 -12.59 -15.92 10.96
CA THR A 171 -11.29 -16.58 10.84
C THR A 171 -10.50 -16.44 12.13
N VAL A 172 -9.65 -17.42 12.41
CA VAL A 172 -8.81 -17.41 13.61
C VAL A 172 -7.40 -16.99 13.21
N CYS A 173 -6.93 -15.86 13.75
CA CYS A 173 -5.56 -15.45 13.56
C CYS A 173 -4.61 -16.40 14.34
N PRO A 174 -3.55 -16.94 13.70
CA PRO A 174 -2.73 -18.00 14.29
C PRO A 174 -1.80 -17.51 15.41
N CYS A 175 -1.71 -16.21 15.64
CA CYS A 175 -0.85 -15.67 16.68
C CYS A 175 -1.61 -15.48 18.00
N ARG A 176 -0.92 -15.72 19.12
CA ARG A 176 -1.50 -15.56 20.45
C ARG A 176 -2.12 -14.17 20.69
N THR A 177 -1.46 -13.11 20.23
CA THR A 177 -1.90 -11.73 20.49
C THR A 177 -3.22 -11.38 19.81
N CYS A 178 -3.39 -11.70 18.53
CA CYS A 178 -4.63 -11.45 17.78
C CYS A 178 -5.73 -12.46 18.17
N SER A 179 -5.36 -13.72 18.44
CA SER A 179 -6.29 -14.73 18.95
C SER A 179 -6.93 -14.30 20.28
N ALA A 180 -6.15 -13.72 21.20
CA ALA A 180 -6.66 -13.19 22.46
C ALA A 180 -7.65 -12.02 22.29
N MET A 181 -7.60 -11.31 21.16
CA MET A 181 -8.54 -10.22 20.84
C MET A 181 -9.74 -10.70 20.01
N ASN A 182 -9.87 -12.01 19.73
CA ASN A 182 -10.85 -12.57 18.81
C ASN A 182 -10.83 -11.87 17.44
N SER A 183 -9.65 -11.48 16.96
CA SER A 183 -9.46 -10.85 15.66
C SER A 183 -8.93 -11.86 14.65
N GLY A 184 -9.58 -11.96 13.49
CA GLY A 184 -9.16 -12.78 12.36
C GLY A 184 -8.23 -12.04 11.38
N PHE A 185 -8.17 -12.54 10.15
CA PHE A 185 -7.39 -11.94 9.07
C PHE A 185 -7.98 -10.61 8.60
N ILE A 186 -7.12 -9.69 8.20
CA ILE A 186 -7.50 -8.34 7.75
C ILE A 186 -7.27 -8.25 6.25
N ILE A 187 -8.32 -8.05 5.47
CA ILE A 187 -8.22 -7.83 4.02
C ILE A 187 -8.50 -6.36 3.72
N ARG A 188 -7.78 -5.76 2.77
CA ARG A 188 -8.16 -4.48 2.15
C ARG A 188 -8.09 -4.58 0.63
N VAL A 189 -8.85 -3.72 -0.04
CA VAL A 189 -8.99 -3.69 -1.49
C VAL A 189 -8.73 -2.28 -2.01
N ALA A 190 -7.82 -2.17 -2.98
CA ALA A 190 -7.51 -0.94 -3.71
C ALA A 190 -7.89 -1.10 -5.18
N LEU A 191 -8.84 -0.29 -5.66
CA LEU A 191 -9.33 -0.30 -7.04
C LEU A 191 -8.96 1.00 -7.74
N MET A 192 -8.47 0.90 -8.97
CA MET A 192 -8.14 2.09 -9.75
C MET A 192 -8.20 1.80 -11.26
N PRO A 193 -8.30 2.83 -12.11
CA PRO A 193 -8.17 2.62 -13.56
C PRO A 193 -6.74 2.26 -13.91
N GLN A 194 -5.77 3.10 -13.51
CA GLN A 194 -4.34 2.89 -13.73
C GLN A 194 -3.53 3.22 -12.47
N PHE A 195 -2.39 2.57 -12.33
CA PHE A 195 -1.37 2.97 -11.35
C PHE A 195 -0.15 3.59 -12.04
N GLU A 196 0.53 4.49 -11.34
CA GLU A 196 1.77 5.09 -11.81
C GLU A 196 2.92 4.09 -11.71
N ARG A 197 3.66 3.93 -12.80
CA ARG A 197 4.85 3.07 -12.87
C ARG A 197 5.91 3.60 -11.89
N LEU A 198 6.45 2.71 -11.05
CA LEU A 198 7.50 3.07 -10.09
C LEU A 198 8.89 3.03 -10.72
N PHE A 199 9.04 2.26 -11.80
CA PHE A 199 10.22 2.24 -12.66
C PHE A 199 9.82 2.76 -14.05
N PRO A 200 9.88 4.09 -14.32
CA PRO A 200 9.47 4.68 -15.59
C PRO A 200 10.27 4.15 -16.79
N ASP A 201 11.56 3.88 -16.57
CA ASP A 201 12.46 3.27 -17.56
C ASP A 201 12.39 1.73 -17.57
N GLY A 202 11.46 1.15 -16.81
CA GLY A 202 11.23 -0.28 -16.74
C GLY A 202 10.62 -0.80 -18.04
N GLU A 203 10.83 -2.09 -18.29
CA GLU A 203 10.23 -2.75 -19.45
C GLU A 203 8.70 -2.63 -19.41
N ASN A 204 8.08 -2.31 -20.55
CA ASN A 204 6.63 -2.36 -20.70
C ASN A 204 6.14 -3.79 -21.01
N THR A 205 6.73 -4.76 -20.30
CA THR A 205 6.38 -6.18 -20.36
C THR A 205 5.45 -6.51 -19.19
N THR A 206 4.70 -7.62 -19.31
CA THR A 206 3.86 -8.12 -18.21
C THR A 206 4.68 -8.35 -16.92
N VAL A 207 5.93 -8.80 -17.06
CA VAL A 207 6.85 -8.98 -15.92
C VAL A 207 7.23 -7.63 -15.28
N GLY A 208 7.51 -6.61 -16.11
CA GLY A 208 7.76 -5.25 -15.63
C GLY A 208 6.56 -4.67 -14.88
N MET A 209 5.36 -4.77 -15.45
CA MET A 209 4.12 -4.31 -14.81
C MET A 209 3.82 -5.05 -13.49
N LEU A 210 4.04 -6.36 -13.45
CA LEU A 210 3.88 -7.15 -12.22
C LEU A 210 4.84 -6.69 -11.13
N ARG A 211 6.09 -6.39 -11.48
CA ARG A 211 7.09 -5.86 -10.54
C ARG A 211 6.68 -4.48 -10.00
N ASP A 212 6.18 -3.60 -10.87
CA ASP A 212 5.67 -2.30 -10.44
C ASP A 212 4.44 -2.45 -9.53
N ALA A 213 3.48 -3.32 -9.88
CA ALA A 213 2.29 -3.61 -9.08
C ALA A 213 2.64 -4.17 -7.69
N GLN A 214 3.64 -5.05 -7.61
CA GLN A 214 4.17 -5.58 -6.35
C GLN A 214 4.73 -4.47 -5.47
N MET A 215 5.56 -3.58 -6.03
CA MET A 215 6.15 -2.49 -5.27
C MET A 215 5.12 -1.44 -4.87
N PHE A 216 4.17 -1.13 -5.77
CA PHE A 216 3.05 -0.23 -5.49
C PHE A 216 2.23 -0.75 -4.31
N SER A 217 1.85 -2.03 -4.35
CA SER A 217 1.08 -2.69 -3.27
C SER A 217 1.85 -2.68 -1.95
N TYR A 218 3.16 -2.94 -1.98
CA TYR A 218 4.00 -2.87 -0.79
C TYR A 218 4.00 -1.47 -0.18
N MET A 219 4.29 -0.44 -0.97
CA MET A 219 4.30 0.96 -0.52
C MET A 219 2.93 1.41 -0.02
N LEU A 220 1.85 0.99 -0.70
CA LEU A 220 0.49 1.29 -0.30
C LEU A 220 0.17 0.66 1.05
N SER A 221 0.58 -0.59 1.28
CA SER A 221 0.39 -1.27 2.55
C SER A 221 1.14 -0.60 3.71
N GLU A 222 2.31 0.02 3.46
CA GLU A 222 3.01 0.82 4.47
C GLU A 222 2.27 2.13 4.75
N LYS A 223 1.82 2.83 3.71
CA LYS A 223 1.04 4.07 3.83
C LYS A 223 -0.24 3.86 4.64
N TRP A 224 -0.96 2.79 4.33
CA TRP A 224 -2.20 2.38 5.00
C TRP A 224 -1.98 1.70 6.36
N ARG A 225 -0.72 1.56 6.80
CA ARG A 225 -0.33 0.92 8.07
C ARG A 225 -0.93 -0.48 8.24
N MET A 226 -0.83 -1.28 7.17
CA MET A 226 -1.34 -2.65 7.13
C MET A 226 -0.35 -3.65 7.72
N GLN A 227 0.26 -3.37 8.87
CA GLN A 227 1.10 -4.34 9.57
C GLN A 227 0.26 -5.36 10.37
N GLY A 228 -0.95 -4.97 10.79
CA GLY A 228 -1.73 -5.76 11.75
C GLY A 228 -1.03 -5.88 13.10
N THR A 229 -1.55 -6.73 13.98
CA THR A 229 -0.87 -7.02 15.26
C THR A 229 0.18 -8.11 15.09
N CYS A 230 -0.01 -8.97 14.09
CA CYS A 230 0.81 -10.12 13.79
C CYS A 230 1.03 -10.36 12.29
N ASN A 231 1.10 -9.33 11.44
CA ASN A 231 1.33 -9.53 9.99
C ASN A 231 0.28 -10.45 9.32
N GLU A 232 -0.96 -10.36 9.77
CA GLU A 232 -2.17 -11.10 9.36
C GLU A 232 -2.98 -10.38 8.28
N THR A 233 -2.34 -9.47 7.54
CA THR A 233 -3.00 -8.59 6.57
C THR A 233 -2.77 -9.04 5.13
N VAL A 234 -3.80 -8.85 4.31
CA VAL A 234 -3.80 -9.07 2.87
C VAL A 234 -4.28 -7.81 2.17
N LEU A 235 -3.58 -7.36 1.14
CA LEU A 235 -4.00 -6.28 0.26
C LEU A 235 -4.24 -6.83 -1.14
N ILE A 236 -5.46 -6.65 -1.65
CA ILE A 236 -5.82 -6.93 -3.03
C ILE A 236 -5.79 -5.60 -3.78
N MET A 237 -5.03 -5.53 -4.86
CA MET A 237 -4.95 -4.38 -5.74
C MET A 237 -5.43 -4.77 -7.13
N TYR A 238 -6.35 -3.99 -7.69
CA TYR A 238 -6.78 -4.14 -9.08
C TYR A 238 -6.72 -2.81 -9.83
N ALA A 239 -5.97 -2.81 -10.93
CA ALA A 239 -5.88 -1.71 -11.88
C ALA A 239 -6.54 -2.13 -13.20
N GLN A 240 -7.74 -1.59 -13.47
CA GLN A 240 -8.64 -2.05 -14.53
C GLN A 240 -8.04 -1.88 -15.93
N GLU A 241 -7.58 -0.68 -16.27
CA GLU A 241 -7.05 -0.36 -17.60
C GLU A 241 -5.66 -0.99 -17.82
N ASP A 242 -4.91 -1.24 -16.75
CA ASP A 242 -3.64 -1.98 -16.78
C ASP A 242 -3.82 -3.50 -16.80
N ASN A 243 -5.07 -3.98 -16.64
CA ASN A 243 -5.43 -5.39 -16.44
C ASN A 243 -4.53 -6.08 -15.39
N MET A 244 -4.31 -5.40 -14.26
CA MET A 244 -3.39 -5.87 -13.23
C MET A 244 -4.09 -6.14 -11.91
N LEU A 245 -4.20 -7.43 -11.57
CA LEU A 245 -4.66 -7.93 -10.28
C LEU A 245 -3.46 -8.49 -9.51
N TYR A 246 -3.21 -7.96 -8.31
CA TYR A 246 -2.12 -8.39 -7.45
C TYR A 246 -2.60 -8.56 -6.01
N THR A 247 -2.09 -9.58 -5.32
CA THR A 247 -2.36 -9.81 -3.90
C THR A 247 -1.05 -9.77 -3.12
N LEU A 248 -0.95 -8.84 -2.18
CA LEU A 248 0.14 -8.75 -1.22
C LEU A 248 -0.28 -9.41 0.09
N THR A 249 0.44 -10.44 0.50
CA THR A 249 0.33 -11.04 1.83
C THR A 249 1.49 -10.64 2.72
N ARG A 250 1.24 -10.35 3.99
CA ARG A 250 2.30 -10.23 5.01
C ARG A 250 2.74 -11.60 5.53
N ARG A 251 3.76 -11.59 6.40
CA ARG A 251 4.46 -12.80 6.86
C ARG A 251 3.51 -13.90 7.36
N THR A 252 2.55 -13.59 8.21
CA THR A 252 1.69 -14.60 8.83
C THR A 252 0.59 -15.05 7.87
N SER A 253 -0.06 -14.11 7.17
CA SER A 253 -1.02 -14.47 6.13
C SER A 253 -0.39 -15.31 5.02
N LYS A 254 0.88 -15.08 4.65
CA LYS A 254 1.59 -15.84 3.60
C LYS A 254 1.82 -17.31 3.94
N VAL A 255 1.89 -17.64 5.24
CA VAL A 255 2.07 -19.03 5.69
C VAL A 255 0.80 -19.84 5.43
N ILE A 256 -0.37 -19.21 5.48
CA ILE A 256 -1.68 -19.87 5.34
C ILE A 256 -2.24 -19.69 3.92
N LEU A 257 -2.24 -18.46 3.41
CA LEU A 257 -2.57 -18.12 2.03
C LEU A 257 -1.28 -18.05 1.21
N THR A 258 -0.89 -19.18 0.63
CA THR A 258 0.40 -19.29 -0.07
C THR A 258 0.36 -18.64 -1.46
N ASP A 259 1.53 -18.38 -2.05
CA ASP A 259 1.61 -17.87 -3.42
C ASP A 259 0.93 -18.83 -4.43
N THR A 260 0.96 -20.13 -4.18
CA THR A 260 0.28 -21.15 -4.99
C THR A 260 -1.24 -21.03 -4.87
N ASP A 261 -1.77 -20.88 -3.65
CA ASP A 261 -3.21 -20.66 -3.44
C ASP A 261 -3.71 -19.42 -4.16
N ILE A 262 -2.96 -18.31 -4.04
CA ILE A 262 -3.28 -17.04 -4.71
C ILE A 262 -3.33 -17.24 -6.22
N GLN A 263 -2.32 -17.89 -6.81
CA GLN A 263 -2.28 -18.16 -8.25
C GLN A 263 -3.45 -19.04 -8.71
N THR A 264 -3.75 -20.10 -7.97
CA THR A 264 -4.88 -20.98 -8.29
C THR A 264 -6.20 -20.24 -8.24
N ILE A 265 -6.45 -19.46 -7.18
CA ILE A 265 -7.67 -18.67 -7.05
C ILE A 265 -7.75 -17.61 -8.15
N LEU A 266 -6.66 -16.91 -8.45
CA LEU A 266 -6.58 -15.92 -9.52
C LEU A 266 -7.02 -16.50 -10.87
N LEU A 267 -6.56 -17.71 -11.20
CA LEU A 267 -6.94 -18.42 -12.42
C LEU A 267 -8.43 -18.78 -12.44
N LEU A 268 -9.00 -19.19 -11.30
CA LEU A 268 -10.43 -19.52 -11.19
C LEU A 268 -11.32 -18.28 -11.39
N VAL A 269 -10.95 -17.14 -10.82
CA VAL A 269 -11.75 -15.91 -10.88
C VAL A 269 -11.47 -15.03 -12.09
N ARG A 270 -10.44 -15.36 -12.90
CA ARG A 270 -9.96 -14.51 -14.01
C ARG A 270 -11.09 -14.01 -14.92
N HIS A 271 -12.03 -14.89 -15.27
CA HIS A 271 -13.12 -14.57 -16.19
C HIS A 271 -14.03 -13.41 -15.72
N TYR A 272 -14.13 -13.16 -14.41
CA TYR A 272 -14.89 -12.03 -13.88
C TYR A 272 -14.24 -10.68 -14.19
N PHE A 273 -12.93 -10.65 -14.44
CA PHE A 273 -12.16 -9.43 -14.70
C PHE A 273 -12.07 -9.08 -16.20
N ASP A 274 -12.64 -9.91 -17.07
CA ASP A 274 -12.74 -9.64 -18.52
C ASP A 274 -13.88 -8.65 -18.84
N ASN A 275 -14.82 -8.41 -17.91
CA ASN A 275 -15.94 -7.49 -18.07
C ASN A 275 -16.09 -6.57 -16.85
N ALA A 276 -16.21 -5.27 -17.09
CA ALA A 276 -16.35 -4.25 -16.05
C ALA A 276 -17.54 -4.51 -15.10
N ALA A 277 -18.64 -5.04 -15.61
CA ALA A 277 -19.84 -5.31 -14.81
C ALA A 277 -19.61 -6.39 -13.72
N THR A 278 -18.68 -7.31 -13.97
CA THR A 278 -18.45 -8.51 -13.15
C THR A 278 -17.23 -8.42 -12.24
N ILE A 279 -16.47 -7.31 -12.28
CA ILE A 279 -15.29 -7.11 -11.41
C ILE A 279 -15.65 -7.26 -9.92
N GLY A 280 -16.77 -6.67 -9.50
CA GLY A 280 -17.24 -6.78 -8.12
C GLY A 280 -17.51 -8.22 -7.70
N ASP A 281 -18.11 -9.02 -8.58
CA ASP A 281 -18.39 -10.43 -8.33
C ASP A 281 -17.10 -11.26 -8.27
N GLY A 282 -16.13 -10.95 -9.13
CA GLY A 282 -14.80 -11.57 -9.11
C GLY A 282 -14.05 -11.32 -7.81
N LEU A 283 -14.11 -10.09 -7.28
CA LEU A 283 -13.52 -9.73 -5.98
C LEU A 283 -14.24 -10.43 -4.82
N LEU A 284 -15.57 -10.50 -4.85
CA LEU A 284 -16.35 -11.24 -3.85
C LEU A 284 -15.96 -12.72 -3.82
N GLU A 285 -15.94 -13.38 -4.97
CA GLU A 285 -15.56 -14.79 -5.09
C GLU A 285 -14.11 -15.05 -4.64
N MET A 286 -13.20 -14.14 -5.01
CA MET A 286 -11.79 -14.22 -4.59
C MET A 286 -11.63 -14.12 -3.07
N ILE A 287 -12.30 -13.15 -2.43
CA ILE A 287 -12.26 -12.95 -0.97
C ILE A 287 -12.94 -14.12 -0.25
N HIS A 288 -14.05 -14.62 -0.79
CA HIS A 288 -14.73 -15.81 -0.26
C HIS A 288 -13.80 -17.03 -0.27
N ARG A 289 -13.05 -17.27 -1.35
CA ARG A 289 -12.06 -18.36 -1.40
C ARG A 289 -10.90 -18.15 -0.42
N TYR A 290 -10.44 -16.91 -0.22
CA TYR A 290 -9.45 -16.61 0.83
C TYR A 290 -10.00 -16.91 2.22
N LYS A 291 -11.28 -16.59 2.49
CA LYS A 291 -11.96 -16.95 3.75
C LYS A 291 -11.88 -18.45 4.00
N LEU A 292 -12.21 -19.27 3.00
CA LEU A 292 -12.17 -20.73 3.10
C LEU A 292 -10.76 -21.25 3.42
N ILE A 293 -9.72 -20.68 2.79
CA ILE A 293 -8.32 -21.02 3.09
C ILE A 293 -7.95 -20.64 4.54
N PHE A 294 -8.34 -19.45 5.00
CA PHE A 294 -8.12 -19.05 6.39
C PHE A 294 -8.89 -19.88 7.42
N GLN A 295 -9.91 -20.62 6.97
CA GLN A 295 -10.67 -21.61 7.76
C GLN A 295 -10.14 -23.04 7.57
N GLU A 296 -8.95 -23.19 6.96
CA GLU A 296 -8.30 -24.48 6.66
C GLU A 296 -9.09 -25.38 5.70
N ASN A 297 -10.08 -24.83 4.98
CA ASN A 297 -10.90 -25.53 4.01
C ASN A 297 -10.36 -25.37 2.57
N HIS A 298 -9.11 -25.79 2.36
CA HIS A 298 -8.41 -25.64 1.08
C HIS A 298 -9.11 -26.36 -0.08
N LYS A 299 -9.72 -27.52 0.19
CA LYS A 299 -10.39 -28.32 -0.82
C LYS A 299 -11.57 -27.56 -1.43
N GLU A 300 -12.45 -27.03 -0.59
CA GLU A 300 -13.59 -26.23 -1.06
C GLU A 300 -13.14 -24.92 -1.73
N ALA A 301 -12.04 -24.32 -1.25
CA ALA A 301 -11.50 -23.09 -1.81
C ALA A 301 -10.97 -23.24 -3.25
N VAL A 302 -10.56 -24.45 -3.66
CA VAL A 302 -9.97 -24.72 -4.98
C VAL A 302 -10.93 -25.50 -5.89
N GLU A 303 -11.88 -26.24 -5.32
CA GLU A 303 -12.90 -26.90 -6.12
C GLU A 303 -13.71 -25.86 -6.91
N GLN A 304 -13.88 -26.13 -8.21
CA GLN A 304 -14.75 -25.32 -9.05
C GLN A 304 -16.15 -25.40 -8.46
N SER A 305 -16.65 -24.26 -8.00
CA SER A 305 -18.01 -24.18 -7.50
C SER A 305 -18.94 -24.34 -8.69
N SER A 306 -19.25 -25.59 -9.03
CA SER A 306 -20.31 -25.96 -9.98
C SER A 306 -21.68 -25.38 -9.57
N ARG A 307 -21.77 -24.81 -8.36
CA ARG A 307 -22.95 -24.17 -7.78
C ARG A 307 -23.19 -22.73 -8.21
N PHE A 308 -22.23 -22.00 -8.78
CA PHE A 308 -22.48 -20.61 -9.23
C PHE A 308 -23.08 -20.50 -10.64
N ARG A 309 -23.32 -21.62 -11.34
CA ARG A 309 -24.30 -21.67 -12.44
C ARG A 309 -25.71 -21.70 -11.84
N MET A 310 -26.24 -20.56 -11.41
CA MET A 310 -27.69 -20.29 -11.36
C MET A 310 -27.93 -18.95 -10.64
N ARG A 311 -28.09 -17.88 -11.41
CA ARG A 311 -29.24 -16.96 -11.39
C ARG A 311 -29.06 -15.89 -12.45
#